data_AF-A0ABD1MCQ7-F1
#
_entry.id   AF-A0ABD1MCQ7-F1
#
_cell.length_a   1.000
_cell.length_b   1.000
_cell.length_c   1.000
_cell.angle_alpha   90.00
_cell.angle_beta   90.00
_cell.angle_gamma   90.00
#
_symmetry.space_group_name_H-M   'P 1'
#
loop_
_entity.id
_entity.type
_entity.pdbx_description
1 polymer ?
#
loop_
_entity_poly.entity_id
_entity_poly.type
_entity_poly.pdbx_seq_one_letter_code
_entity_poly.pdbx_strand_id
1 'polypeptide(L)'
;MGDLVGSLPESVQVKTTHTKNGDTTNGCKPSRSRTHNSPSVPASRTAPSRPPVRFSSTASPSLRRFACTAMSFPTLDYRIRRLDHTVKNMAELGKAVSYLKGLSGFHEFVEFTMEDVRTSESGLNSVVLVNNLETMLLPLNELVYGRKRKSQIETYLEHNEGASVQHLALVSEDIFRTLREMRMQSSVGGFEFMPSPPPTYYANLHKRAADVLTID
;
A
#
# COMPACT_ATOMS: atom_id res chain seq x y z
N MET A 1 18.08 22.49 -30.43
CA MET A 1 17.69 22.83 -29.05
C MET A 1 16.27 22.31 -28.87
N GLY A 2 16.11 21.06 -28.48
CA GLY A 2 14.80 20.41 -28.35
C GLY A 2 14.71 19.80 -26.97
N ASP A 3 13.73 20.24 -26.19
CA ASP A 3 13.49 19.82 -24.82
C ASP A 3 13.18 18.32 -24.76
N LEU A 4 14.17 17.55 -24.30
CA LEU A 4 14.06 16.16 -23.89
C LEU A 4 13.69 16.11 -22.39
N VAL A 5 12.54 16.66 -22.02
CA VAL A 5 11.96 16.41 -20.70
C VAL A 5 10.77 15.49 -20.89
N GLY A 6 11.08 14.19 -20.95
CA GLY A 6 10.09 13.13 -20.91
C GLY A 6 9.28 13.28 -19.62
N SER A 7 8.01 13.65 -19.77
CA SER A 7 7.03 13.58 -18.69
C SER A 7 6.94 12.11 -18.29
N LEU A 8 7.53 11.76 -17.12
CA LEU A 8 7.35 10.46 -16.50
C LEU A 8 5.83 10.20 -16.39
N PRO A 9 5.32 9.05 -16.85
CA PRO A 9 3.92 8.73 -16.67
C PRO A 9 3.61 8.68 -15.17
N GLU A 10 2.57 9.37 -14.74
CA GLU A 10 2.02 9.25 -13.38
C GLU A 10 1.89 7.76 -13.06
N SER A 11 2.71 7.30 -12.11
CA SER A 11 2.69 5.95 -11.55
C SER A 11 1.26 5.52 -11.26
N VAL A 12 0.88 4.30 -11.63
CA VAL A 12 -0.40 3.68 -11.27
C VAL A 12 -0.45 3.57 -9.74
N GLN A 13 -1.05 4.54 -9.08
CA GLN A 13 -1.28 4.50 -7.64
C GLN A 13 -2.56 3.69 -7.38
N VAL A 14 -2.39 2.56 -6.69
CA VAL A 14 -3.50 1.78 -6.15
C VAL A 14 -3.97 2.47 -4.87
N LYS A 15 -5.18 3.01 -4.89
CA LYS A 15 -5.79 3.65 -3.73
C LYS A 15 -6.57 2.59 -2.95
N THR A 16 -6.11 2.22 -1.77
CA THR A 16 -6.88 1.40 -0.83
C THR A 16 -7.96 2.28 -0.20
N THR A 17 -9.23 2.01 -0.52
CA THR A 17 -10.37 2.62 0.18
C THR A 17 -10.65 1.81 1.45
N HIS A 18 -10.49 2.43 2.61
CA HIS A 18 -11.06 1.88 3.85
C HIS A 18 -12.58 2.12 3.83
N THR A 19 -13.34 1.15 3.35
CA THR A 19 -14.77 1.08 3.63
C THR A 19 -14.96 0.74 5.11
N LYS A 20 -15.48 1.71 5.89
CA LYS A 20 -16.10 1.40 7.18
C LYS A 20 -17.33 0.55 6.89
N ASN A 21 -17.20 -0.77 7.04
CA ASN A 21 -18.37 -1.63 7.14
C ASN A 21 -19.19 -1.16 8.35
N GLY A 22 -20.37 -0.61 8.06
CA GLY A 22 -21.38 -0.34 9.06
C GLY A 22 -21.86 -1.67 9.61
N ASP A 23 -21.27 -2.08 10.72
CA ASP A 23 -21.68 -3.25 11.47
C ASP A 23 -22.97 -2.92 12.22
N THR A 24 -24.11 -3.33 11.66
CA THR A 24 -25.40 -3.37 12.37
C THR A 24 -25.41 -4.54 13.35
N THR A 25 -24.64 -4.43 14.43
CA THR A 25 -24.81 -5.29 15.60
C THR A 25 -25.72 -4.60 16.61
N ASN A 26 -26.93 -5.13 16.73
CA ASN A 26 -27.84 -4.81 17.83
C ASN A 26 -27.21 -5.21 19.18
N GLY A 27 -26.99 -4.20 20.02
CA GLY A 27 -27.25 -4.23 21.46
C GLY A 27 -26.40 -5.15 22.36
N CYS A 28 -25.35 -4.59 22.95
CA CYS A 28 -25.17 -4.64 24.42
C CYS A 28 -24.04 -3.67 24.85
N LYS A 29 -24.36 -2.62 25.61
CA LYS A 29 -23.36 -1.70 26.19
C LYS A 29 -22.87 -2.25 27.54
N PRO A 30 -21.56 -2.17 27.86
CA PRO A 30 -21.10 -2.21 29.24
C PRO A 30 -20.87 -0.80 29.79
N SER A 31 -21.40 -0.54 30.99
CA SER A 31 -21.20 0.69 31.76
C SER A 31 -19.79 0.76 32.36
N ARG A 32 -19.21 1.96 32.38
CA ARG A 32 -18.01 2.31 33.15
C ARG A 32 -18.39 2.77 34.55
N SER A 33 -17.63 2.35 35.55
CA SER A 33 -17.32 3.21 36.71
C SER A 33 -15.87 3.00 37.14
N ARG A 34 -15.25 4.12 37.51
CA ARG A 34 -13.85 4.33 37.90
C ARG A 34 -13.89 4.66 39.40
N THR A 35 -12.98 4.13 40.22
CA THR A 35 -12.30 4.88 41.31
C THR A 35 -11.17 4.09 42.00
N HIS A 36 -9.99 4.72 41.99
CA HIS A 36 -8.94 4.91 43.01
C HIS A 36 -8.43 3.86 44.02
N ASN A 37 -7.09 3.85 44.07
CA ASN A 37 -6.14 3.75 45.20
C ASN A 37 -5.74 2.37 45.78
N SER A 38 -4.41 2.15 45.81
CA SER A 38 -3.67 1.08 46.51
C SER A 38 -3.52 1.39 48.01
N PRO A 39 -3.29 0.38 48.89
CA PRO A 39 -1.91 0.09 49.34
C PRO A 39 -1.59 -1.42 49.63
N SER A 40 -0.37 -1.64 50.13
CA SER A 40 0.55 -2.80 50.20
C SER A 40 0.28 -4.01 51.16
N VAL A 41 0.64 -5.24 50.70
CA VAL A 41 1.43 -6.40 51.31
C VAL A 41 0.95 -7.07 52.64
N PRO A 42 1.19 -8.37 53.05
CA PRO A 42 1.82 -9.60 52.46
C PRO A 42 1.04 -10.97 52.59
N ALA A 43 1.59 -12.00 51.90
CA ALA A 43 1.76 -13.44 52.22
C ALA A 43 0.60 -14.44 52.58
N SER A 44 0.67 -15.57 51.87
CA SER A 44 0.22 -16.94 52.19
C SER A 44 -1.27 -17.28 52.10
N ARG A 45 -1.62 -18.17 51.15
CA ARG A 45 -2.36 -19.43 51.40
C ARG A 45 -2.64 -20.20 50.10
N THR A 46 -2.35 -21.49 50.20
CA THR A 46 -2.58 -22.61 49.29
C THR A 46 -3.95 -22.62 48.59
N ALA A 47 -3.95 -22.88 47.28
CA ALA A 47 -5.15 -23.10 46.48
C ALA A 47 -5.56 -24.59 46.47
N PRO A 48 -6.82 -24.95 46.76
CA PRO A 48 -7.30 -26.32 46.59
C PRO A 48 -7.73 -26.60 45.14
N SER A 49 -7.29 -27.75 44.62
CA SER A 49 -7.60 -28.30 43.29
C SER A 49 -9.08 -28.65 43.14
N ARG A 50 -9.71 -28.14 42.07
CA ARG A 50 -11.09 -28.47 41.68
C ARG A 50 -11.10 -29.66 40.70
N PRO A 51 -11.94 -30.69 40.87
CA PRO A 51 -11.94 -31.86 39.98
C PRO A 51 -12.52 -31.55 38.58
N PRO A 52 -12.14 -32.31 37.54
CA PRO A 52 -12.55 -32.04 36.16
C PRO A 52 -14.03 -32.34 35.94
N VAL A 53 -14.74 -31.39 35.35
CA VAL A 53 -16.14 -31.55 34.91
C VAL A 53 -16.15 -32.42 33.65
N ARG A 54 -16.72 -33.62 33.76
CA ARG A 54 -16.92 -34.55 32.65
C ARG A 54 -18.24 -34.18 31.95
N PHE A 55 -18.17 -33.59 30.76
CA PHE A 55 -19.37 -33.39 29.93
C PHE A 55 -19.73 -34.71 29.25
N SER A 56 -20.87 -35.28 29.62
CA SER A 56 -21.47 -36.43 28.95
C SER A 56 -22.11 -35.98 27.63
N SER A 57 -21.62 -36.53 26.52
CA SER A 57 -22.19 -36.33 25.18
C SER A 57 -23.41 -37.22 25.00
N THR A 58 -24.61 -36.70 25.27
CA THR A 58 -25.85 -37.27 24.74
C THR A 58 -26.07 -36.71 23.34
N ALA A 59 -25.71 -37.50 22.33
CA ALA A 59 -25.99 -37.18 20.93
C ALA A 59 -27.49 -37.29 20.66
N SER A 60 -28.13 -36.15 20.35
CA SER A 60 -29.52 -36.12 19.89
C SER A 60 -29.60 -36.44 18.39
N PRO A 61 -30.43 -37.40 17.93
CA PRO A 61 -30.42 -37.85 16.55
C PRO A 61 -31.34 -36.98 15.69
N SER A 62 -30.93 -35.75 15.35
CA SER A 62 -31.66 -34.97 14.34
C SER A 62 -30.89 -33.85 13.62
N LEU A 63 -29.60 -33.62 13.89
CA LEU A 63 -28.84 -32.69 13.05
C LEU A 63 -28.44 -33.38 11.74
N ARG A 64 -29.16 -33.02 10.66
CA ARG A 64 -28.65 -33.20 9.30
C ARG A 64 -27.23 -32.63 9.26
N ARG A 65 -26.25 -33.47 8.96
CA ARG A 65 -24.89 -33.02 8.65
C ARG A 65 -25.00 -32.08 7.45
N PHE A 66 -24.85 -30.78 7.67
CA PHE A 66 -24.52 -29.88 6.59
C PHE A 66 -23.14 -30.30 6.09
N ALA A 67 -23.10 -30.96 4.93
CA ALA A 67 -21.86 -31.17 4.22
C ALA A 67 -21.30 -29.79 3.91
N CYS A 68 -20.16 -29.46 4.50
CA CYS A 68 -19.38 -28.30 4.11
C CYS A 68 -18.82 -28.62 2.73
N THR A 69 -19.56 -28.28 1.68
CA THR A 69 -19.01 -28.27 0.33
C THR A 69 -17.92 -27.22 0.34
N ALA A 70 -16.66 -27.64 0.33
CA ALA A 70 -15.54 -26.75 0.13
C ALA A 70 -15.75 -26.07 -1.22
N MET A 71 -16.17 -24.80 -1.20
CA MET A 71 -16.21 -24.00 -2.42
C MET A 71 -14.77 -23.84 -2.87
N SER A 72 -14.42 -24.53 -3.96
CA SER A 72 -13.17 -24.27 -4.67
C SER A 72 -13.36 -22.94 -5.38
N PHE A 73 -12.90 -21.86 -4.76
CA PHE A 73 -12.70 -20.62 -5.48
C PHE A 73 -11.60 -20.90 -6.52
N PRO A 74 -11.82 -20.57 -7.81
CA PRO A 74 -10.72 -20.65 -8.76
C PRO A 74 -9.58 -19.77 -8.22
N THR A 75 -8.37 -20.33 -8.15
CA THR A 75 -7.19 -19.57 -7.78
C THR A 75 -6.99 -18.48 -8.83
N LEU A 76 -7.29 -17.25 -8.44
CA LEU A 76 -7.18 -16.09 -9.33
C LEU A 76 -5.71 -15.66 -9.36
N ASP A 77 -5.05 -15.90 -10.49
CA ASP A 77 -3.66 -15.49 -10.74
C ASP A 77 -3.63 -14.27 -11.68
N TYR A 78 -3.25 -13.12 -11.11
CA TYR A 78 -3.14 -11.86 -11.84
C TYR A 78 -1.83 -11.70 -12.62
N ARG A 79 -0.97 -12.72 -12.69
CA ARG A 79 0.31 -12.69 -13.45
C ARG A 79 1.32 -11.67 -12.94
N ILE A 80 1.19 -11.25 -11.69
CA ILE A 80 2.18 -10.42 -11.01
C ILE A 80 3.36 -11.32 -10.63
N ARG A 81 4.57 -10.94 -11.04
CA ARG A 81 5.76 -11.77 -10.90
C ARG A 81 6.70 -11.33 -9.80
N ARG A 82 7.00 -10.04 -9.75
CA ARG A 82 7.98 -9.50 -8.80
C ARG A 82 7.73 -8.05 -8.47
N LEU A 83 8.32 -7.62 -7.36
CA LEU A 83 8.46 -6.21 -7.02
C LEU A 83 9.50 -5.58 -7.96
N ASP A 84 9.15 -4.45 -8.56
CA ASP A 84 10.05 -3.65 -9.39
C ASP A 84 10.81 -2.66 -8.51
N HIS A 85 10.06 -1.76 -7.86
CA HIS A 85 10.61 -0.73 -6.99
C HIS A 85 9.64 -0.36 -5.86
N THR A 86 10.20 0.19 -4.79
CA THR A 86 9.44 0.70 -3.63
C THR A 86 9.76 2.15 -3.41
N VAL A 87 8.76 3.02 -3.53
CA VAL A 87 8.92 4.45 -3.34
C VAL A 87 8.58 4.85 -1.92
N LYS A 88 9.43 5.65 -1.29
CA LYS A 88 9.21 6.18 0.05
C LYS A 88 9.17 7.70 0.04
N ASN A 89 8.27 8.25 0.85
CA ASN A 89 8.20 9.68 1.12
C ASN A 89 8.77 9.95 2.51
N MET A 90 9.58 10.99 2.63
CA MET A 90 10.16 11.43 3.90
C MET A 90 10.25 12.95 4.00
N ALA A 91 10.46 13.44 5.22
CA ALA A 91 10.64 14.87 5.47
C ALA A 91 12.07 15.35 5.18
N GLU A 92 13.07 14.49 5.37
CA GLU A 92 14.49 14.83 5.20
C GLU A 92 15.21 13.77 4.35
N LEU A 93 15.39 14.05 3.05
CA LEU A 93 15.97 13.09 2.11
C LEU A 93 17.42 12.75 2.46
N GLY A 94 18.25 13.76 2.70
CA GLY A 94 19.69 13.57 2.91
C GLY A 94 20.03 12.65 4.09
N LYS A 95 19.27 12.77 5.21
CA LYS A 95 19.45 11.88 6.37
C LYS A 95 19.04 10.45 6.06
N ALA A 96 17.91 10.26 5.37
CA ALA A 96 17.41 8.94 5.01
C ALA A 96 18.31 8.24 4.00
N VAL A 97 18.78 8.96 2.97
CA VAL A 97 19.76 8.46 1.98
C VAL A 97 21.03 8.01 2.70
N SER A 98 21.61 8.87 3.54
CA SER A 98 22.85 8.54 4.27
C SER A 98 22.68 7.32 5.17
N TYR A 99 21.56 7.23 5.89
CA TYR A 99 21.24 6.10 6.75
C TYR A 99 21.08 4.80 5.95
N LEU A 100 20.31 4.82 4.86
CA LEU A 100 20.04 3.63 4.04
C LEU A 100 21.30 3.15 3.31
N LYS A 101 22.12 4.06 2.78
CA LYS A 101 23.41 3.73 2.17
C LYS A 101 24.34 3.06 3.19
N GLY A 102 24.46 3.63 4.39
CA GLY A 102 25.30 3.09 5.46
C GLY A 102 24.86 1.72 5.96
N LEU A 103 23.54 1.46 5.99
CA LEU A 103 23.00 0.18 6.46
C LEU A 103 23.06 -0.93 5.41
N SER A 104 22.70 -0.62 4.17
CA SER A 104 22.48 -1.62 3.12
C SER A 104 23.62 -1.77 2.12
N GLY A 105 24.52 -0.78 2.03
CA GLY A 105 25.53 -0.71 0.98
C GLY A 105 24.98 -0.34 -0.39
N PHE A 106 23.73 0.14 -0.48
CA PHE A 106 23.15 0.64 -1.72
C PHE A 106 23.89 1.91 -2.19
N HIS A 107 23.91 2.13 -3.49
CA HIS A 107 24.49 3.31 -4.10
C HIS A 107 23.43 4.15 -4.82
N GLU A 108 23.75 5.42 -5.03
CA GLU A 108 22.86 6.33 -5.77
C GLU A 108 22.93 6.00 -7.25
N PHE A 109 21.74 5.89 -7.86
CA PHE A 109 21.60 5.58 -9.27
C PHE A 109 21.26 6.84 -10.07
N VAL A 110 20.20 7.54 -9.67
CA VAL A 110 19.71 8.76 -10.32
C VAL A 110 19.15 9.70 -9.26
N GLU A 111 19.36 11.00 -9.46
CA GLU A 111 18.74 12.08 -8.70
C GLU A 111 17.82 12.88 -9.62
N PHE A 112 16.67 13.28 -9.09
CA PHE A 112 15.74 14.20 -9.72
C PHE A 112 15.54 15.39 -8.80
N THR A 113 15.77 16.58 -9.32
CA THR A 113 15.56 17.81 -8.58
C THR A 113 14.20 18.42 -8.92
N MET A 114 13.85 19.46 -8.19
CA MET A 114 12.69 20.30 -8.48
C MET A 114 12.62 20.78 -9.94
N GLU A 115 13.76 21.02 -10.58
CA GLU A 115 13.81 21.52 -11.96
C GLU A 115 13.35 20.46 -12.96
N ASP A 116 13.59 19.19 -12.63
CA ASP A 116 13.26 18.03 -13.44
C ASP A 116 11.79 17.60 -13.24
N VAL A 117 11.29 17.69 -12.00
CA VAL A 117 9.95 17.20 -11.62
C VAL A 117 9.14 18.31 -10.95
N ARG A 118 8.53 19.16 -11.79
CA ARG A 118 7.58 20.20 -11.35
C ARG A 118 6.28 20.16 -12.14
N THR A 119 5.18 20.38 -11.43
CA THR A 119 3.95 20.88 -12.03
C THR A 119 3.95 22.41 -11.98
N SER A 120 2.93 23.05 -12.54
CA SER A 120 2.76 24.51 -12.44
C SER A 120 2.67 25.02 -10.98
N GLU A 121 2.38 24.13 -10.02
CA GLU A 121 2.05 24.50 -8.64
C GLU A 121 2.79 23.70 -7.55
N SER A 122 3.51 22.63 -7.90
CA SER A 122 4.23 21.76 -6.95
C SER A 122 5.54 21.20 -7.53
N GLY A 123 6.39 20.62 -6.67
CA GLY A 123 7.61 19.90 -7.08
C GLY A 123 8.15 19.02 -5.96
N LEU A 124 9.13 18.18 -6.28
CA LEU A 124 9.79 17.25 -5.34
C LEU A 124 11.29 17.12 -5.64
N ASN A 125 12.07 16.71 -4.65
CA ASN A 125 13.40 16.15 -4.87
C ASN A 125 13.33 14.64 -4.64
N SER A 126 14.03 13.87 -5.47
CA SER A 126 14.06 12.41 -5.41
C SER A 126 15.47 11.88 -5.61
N VAL A 127 15.86 10.90 -4.81
CA VAL A 127 17.09 10.11 -5.01
C VAL A 127 16.71 8.65 -5.11
N VAL A 128 17.18 7.98 -6.16
CA VAL A 128 16.98 6.54 -6.35
C VAL A 128 18.22 5.79 -5.85
N LEU A 129 18.02 4.99 -4.80
CA LEU A 129 19.03 4.04 -4.33
C LEU A 129 18.85 2.69 -5.01
N VAL A 130 19.96 2.02 -5.33
CA VAL A 130 19.94 0.71 -5.97
C VAL A 130 20.98 -0.23 -5.33
N ASN A 131 20.69 -1.52 -5.33
CA ASN A 131 21.66 -2.54 -4.95
C ASN A 131 22.70 -2.76 -6.07
N ASN A 132 23.80 -3.44 -5.73
CA ASN A 132 24.93 -3.66 -6.66
C ASN A 132 24.59 -4.49 -7.91
N LEU A 133 23.49 -5.25 -7.89
CA LEU A 133 23.02 -6.03 -9.04
C LEU A 133 21.94 -5.31 -9.85
N GLU A 134 21.57 -4.09 -9.45
CA GLU A 134 20.53 -3.27 -10.09
C GLU A 134 19.15 -3.93 -10.18
N THR A 135 18.87 -4.88 -9.28
CA THR A 135 17.62 -5.64 -9.25
C THR A 135 16.58 -5.05 -8.30
N MET A 136 16.99 -4.20 -7.36
CA MET A 136 16.12 -3.61 -6.35
C MET A 136 16.32 -2.10 -6.29
N LEU A 137 15.29 -1.36 -6.69
CA LEU A 137 15.29 0.09 -6.71
C LEU A 137 14.46 0.65 -5.53
N LEU A 138 15.02 1.64 -4.85
CA LEU A 138 14.41 2.36 -3.74
C LEU A 138 14.41 3.87 -4.02
N PRO A 139 13.43 4.39 -4.78
CA PRO A 139 13.22 5.83 -4.89
C PRO A 139 12.79 6.45 -3.55
N LEU A 140 13.47 7.53 -3.17
CA LEU A 140 13.24 8.27 -1.93
C LEU A 140 12.88 9.72 -2.30
N ASN A 141 11.71 10.18 -1.88
CA ASN A 141 11.21 11.51 -2.20
C ASN A 141 11.14 12.40 -0.95
N GLU A 142 11.51 13.67 -1.10
CA GLU A 142 11.19 14.72 -0.14
C GLU A 142 10.31 15.82 -0.72
N LEU A 143 9.61 16.47 0.21
CA LEU A 143 8.85 17.67 -0.05
C LEU A 143 9.78 18.85 -0.32
N VAL A 144 9.41 19.70 -1.29
CA VAL A 144 9.94 21.06 -1.34
C VAL A 144 8.92 22.06 -0.82
N TYR A 145 9.30 22.80 0.23
CA TYR A 145 8.47 23.84 0.86
C TYR A 145 8.33 25.10 -0.01
N GLY A 146 7.34 25.95 0.32
CA GLY A 146 7.17 27.28 -0.29
C GLY A 146 6.37 27.31 -1.59
N ARG A 147 5.49 26.32 -1.81
CA ARG A 147 4.66 26.22 -3.02
C ARG A 147 3.25 26.79 -2.83
N LYS A 148 2.64 27.23 -3.94
CA LYS A 148 1.28 27.82 -3.94
C LYS A 148 0.20 26.82 -3.51
N ARG A 149 0.41 25.54 -3.79
CA ARG A 149 -0.45 24.45 -3.34
C ARG A 149 0.37 23.43 -2.58
N LYS A 150 -0.30 22.83 -1.60
CA LYS A 150 0.19 21.70 -0.84
C LYS A 150 0.55 20.54 -1.78
N SER A 151 1.75 20.00 -1.63
CA SER A 151 2.18 18.92 -2.52
C SER A 151 1.53 17.58 -2.15
N GLN A 152 1.59 16.62 -3.07
CA GLN A 152 1.14 15.25 -2.81
C GLN A 152 1.97 14.59 -1.69
N ILE A 153 3.26 14.91 -1.59
CA ILE A 153 4.16 14.37 -0.55
C ILE A 153 3.80 14.95 0.81
N GLU A 154 3.55 16.26 0.89
CA GLU A 154 3.12 16.92 2.12
C GLU A 154 1.80 16.35 2.63
N THR A 155 0.84 16.20 1.71
CA THR A 155 -0.44 15.56 2.01
C THR A 155 -0.24 14.13 2.50
N TYR A 156 0.64 13.36 1.88
CA TYR A 156 0.96 12.01 2.33
C TYR A 156 1.53 11.99 3.76
N LEU A 157 2.53 12.82 4.05
CA LEU A 157 3.20 12.83 5.36
C LEU A 157 2.24 13.21 6.49
N GLU A 158 1.31 14.13 6.23
CA GLU A 158 0.29 14.49 7.22
C GLU A 158 -0.72 13.38 7.48
N HIS A 159 -1.23 12.74 6.43
CA HIS A 159 -2.22 11.66 6.60
C HIS A 159 -1.60 10.36 7.13
N ASN A 160 -0.32 10.13 6.83
CA ASN A 160 0.44 8.98 7.31
C ASN A 160 1.13 9.24 8.67
N GLU A 161 1.09 10.48 9.16
CA GLU A 161 1.78 10.91 10.40
C GLU A 161 3.29 10.66 10.39
N GLY A 162 3.94 10.77 9.21
CA GLY A 162 5.38 10.64 9.07
C GLY A 162 5.84 9.94 7.79
N ALA A 163 7.14 9.65 7.74
CA ALA A 163 7.79 9.02 6.58
C ALA A 163 7.42 7.53 6.46
N SER A 164 7.10 7.08 5.24
CA SER A 164 6.73 5.68 4.96
C SER A 164 6.74 5.37 3.45
N VAL A 165 6.41 4.13 3.11
CA VAL A 165 6.25 3.64 1.74
C VAL A 165 5.00 4.25 1.12
N GLN A 166 5.19 5.02 0.05
CA GLN A 166 4.09 5.62 -0.70
C GLN A 166 3.44 4.60 -1.64
N HIS A 167 4.25 3.88 -2.43
CA HIS A 167 3.74 2.89 -3.36
C HIS A 167 4.76 1.78 -3.65
N LEU A 168 4.23 0.66 -4.15
CA LEU A 168 4.97 -0.49 -4.65
C LEU A 168 4.65 -0.66 -6.14
N ALA A 169 5.69 -0.71 -6.97
CA ALA A 169 5.54 -1.04 -8.37
C ALA A 169 5.74 -2.54 -8.58
N LEU A 170 4.81 -3.15 -9.31
CA LEU A 170 4.75 -4.60 -9.49
C LEU A 170 4.92 -4.92 -10.98
N VAL A 171 5.86 -5.81 -11.29
CA VAL A 171 6.06 -6.31 -12.65
C VAL A 171 5.00 -7.37 -12.95
N SER A 172 4.30 -7.20 -14.07
CA SER A 172 3.44 -8.22 -14.67
C SER A 172 4.03 -8.69 -16.01
N GLU A 173 3.80 -9.95 -16.34
CA GLU A 173 4.08 -10.49 -17.69
C GLU A 173 3.09 -10.00 -18.75
N ASP A 174 1.85 -9.69 -18.35
CA ASP A 174 0.79 -9.22 -19.24
C ASP A 174 -0.07 -8.19 -18.50
N ILE A 175 0.36 -6.93 -18.58
CA ILE A 175 -0.27 -5.83 -17.85
C ILE A 175 -1.73 -5.61 -18.28
N PHE A 176 -2.08 -5.82 -19.55
CA PHE A 176 -3.45 -5.62 -20.03
C PHE A 176 -4.40 -6.63 -19.42
N ARG A 177 -4.00 -7.91 -19.39
CA ARG A 177 -4.78 -8.94 -18.73
C ARG A 177 -4.84 -8.76 -17.22
N THR A 178 -3.72 -8.45 -16.57
CA THR A 178 -3.66 -8.15 -15.14
C THR A 178 -4.64 -7.03 -14.78
N LEU A 179 -4.60 -5.89 -15.47
CA LEU A 179 -5.47 -4.76 -15.20
C LEU A 179 -6.94 -5.10 -15.47
N ARG A 180 -7.24 -5.85 -16.55
CA ARG A 180 -8.62 -6.28 -16.85
C ARG A 180 -9.18 -7.14 -15.73
N GLU A 181 -8.43 -8.13 -15.27
CA GLU A 181 -8.84 -9.04 -14.18
C GLU A 181 -8.97 -8.29 -12.84
N MET A 182 -8.02 -7.41 -12.49
CA MET A 182 -8.11 -6.60 -11.27
C MET A 182 -9.31 -5.66 -11.29
N ARG A 183 -9.60 -5.01 -12.44
CA ARG A 183 -10.78 -4.13 -12.60
C ARG A 183 -12.10 -4.88 -12.49
N MET A 184 -12.16 -6.14 -12.93
CA MET A 184 -13.36 -6.97 -12.75
C MET A 184 -13.68 -7.21 -11.27
N GLN A 185 -12.66 -7.25 -10.41
CA GLN A 185 -12.84 -7.44 -8.98
C GLN A 185 -13.13 -6.13 -8.22
N SER A 186 -12.92 -4.95 -8.83
CA SER A 186 -13.16 -3.65 -8.16
C SER A 186 -14.59 -3.52 -7.62
N SER A 187 -15.59 -4.05 -8.32
CA SER A 187 -17.01 -3.96 -7.91
C SER A 187 -17.38 -4.81 -6.70
N VAL A 188 -16.55 -5.80 -6.34
CA VAL A 188 -16.79 -6.74 -5.24
C VAL A 188 -15.78 -6.56 -4.10
N GLY A 189 -15.11 -5.40 -4.02
CA GLY A 189 -14.15 -5.05 -2.97
C GLY A 189 -12.68 -5.19 -3.35
N GLY A 190 -12.37 -5.33 -4.65
CA GLY A 190 -11.01 -5.25 -5.17
C GLY A 190 -10.45 -3.82 -5.20
N PHE A 191 -9.32 -3.65 -5.90
CA PHE A 191 -8.64 -2.37 -5.99
C PHE A 191 -9.26 -1.45 -7.05
N GLU A 192 -9.30 -0.14 -6.76
CA GLU A 192 -9.63 0.88 -7.74
C GLU A 192 -8.37 1.46 -8.39
N PHE A 193 -8.55 1.94 -9.62
CA PHE A 193 -7.49 2.57 -10.40
C PHE A 193 -7.87 4.01 -10.72
N MET A 194 -6.84 4.83 -10.92
CA MET A 194 -7.01 6.19 -11.42
C MET A 194 -7.82 6.21 -12.73
N PRO A 195 -8.60 7.28 -12.95
CA PRO A 195 -9.35 7.45 -14.19
C PRO A 195 -8.40 7.50 -15.38
N SER A 196 -8.87 7.02 -16.54
CA SER A 196 -8.10 7.10 -17.77
C SER A 196 -7.76 8.57 -18.09
N PRO A 197 -6.53 8.85 -18.54
CA PRO A 197 -6.16 10.16 -19.09
C PRO A 197 -7.15 10.63 -20.18
N PRO A 198 -7.24 11.95 -20.43
CA PRO A 198 -8.12 12.48 -21.47
C PRO A 198 -7.75 11.94 -22.87
N PRO A 199 -8.70 11.86 -23.82
CA PRO A 199 -8.44 11.31 -25.16
C PRO A 199 -7.25 11.94 -25.90
N THR A 200 -6.99 13.23 -25.64
CA THR A 200 -5.84 13.97 -26.18
C THR A 200 -4.50 13.36 -25.79
N TYR A 201 -4.39 12.71 -24.63
CA TYR A 201 -3.19 11.99 -24.20
C TYR A 201 -2.88 10.84 -25.15
N TYR A 202 -3.88 10.02 -25.49
CA TYR A 202 -3.72 8.85 -26.37
C TYR A 202 -3.50 9.26 -27.83
N ALA A 203 -4.14 10.33 -28.29
CA ALA A 203 -3.87 10.89 -29.62
C ALA A 203 -2.39 11.32 -29.78
N ASN A 204 -1.79 11.87 -28.72
CA ASN A 204 -0.37 12.25 -28.71
C ASN A 204 0.57 11.09 -28.38
N LEU A 205 0.07 10.02 -27.74
CA LEU A 205 0.87 8.84 -27.42
C LEU A 205 1.41 8.17 -28.69
N HIS A 206 0.57 8.04 -29.72
CA HIS A 206 1.01 7.51 -31.02
C HIS A 206 2.21 8.29 -31.60
N LYS A 207 2.27 9.61 -31.41
CA LYS A 207 3.42 10.40 -31.90
C LYS A 207 4.72 10.12 -31.16
N ARG A 208 4.64 9.57 -29.93
CA ARG A 208 5.80 9.33 -29.05
C ARG A 208 6.29 7.89 -29.06
N ALA A 209 5.42 6.93 -29.35
CA ALA A 209 5.70 5.51 -29.15
C ALA A 209 5.02 4.59 -30.20
N ALA A 210 4.71 5.10 -31.39
CA ALA A 210 4.08 4.29 -32.46
C ALA A 210 4.94 3.13 -32.95
N ASP A 211 6.26 3.21 -32.77
CA ASP A 211 7.23 2.18 -33.16
C ASP A 211 7.30 1.01 -32.17
N VAL A 212 6.87 1.22 -30.92
CA VAL A 212 6.92 0.22 -29.85
C VAL A 212 5.55 -0.43 -29.60
N LEU A 213 4.46 0.32 -29.78
CA LEU A 213 3.11 -0.18 -29.54
C LEU A 213 2.49 -0.72 -30.83
N THR A 214 2.36 -2.04 -30.95
CA THR A 214 1.55 -2.68 -32.00
C THR A 214 0.06 -2.58 -31.65
N ILE A 215 -0.80 -2.42 -32.65
CA ILE A 215 -2.26 -2.22 -32.49
C ILE A 215 -3.00 -3.57 -32.32
N ASP A 216 -2.26 -4.65 -32.13
CA ASP A 216 -2.77 -6.03 -32.18
C ASP A 216 -3.50 -6.46 -30.90
#